data_AF-A0A9E4DI62-F1
#
_entry.id   AF-A0A9E4DI62-F1
#
_cell.length_a   1.000
_cell.length_b   1.000
_cell.length_c   1.000
_cell.angle_alpha   90.00
_cell.angle_beta   90.00
_cell.angle_gamma   90.00
#
_symmetry.space_group_name_H-M   'P 1'
#
loop_
_entity.id
_entity.type
_entity.pdbx_description
1 polymer ?
#
loop_
_entity_poly.entity_id
_entity_poly.type
_entity_poly.pdbx_seq_one_letter_code
_entity_poly.pdbx_strand_id
1 'polypeptide(L)'
;MSSSIAEIRELVDDPDSDLASLLSRAALLASQLNQKAVTTWMRRELRGYREQDVLPDYRLGACGTLVAWFPGQGWVEAPIERAQTDEGLLCYSLYQSLPEVETAFNENSKSGGQRVDFTPERLAELQQQTRLSTRLALAVSSRSFALAVLAGRETVRLWLHHLAELGLPVDAHRFPPDLVAQAAAVDDRLPELILRATATAREAAAALKPKRRGFLSRLIGF
;
A
#
# COMPACT_ATOMS: atom_id res chain seq x y z
N MET A 1 13.41 -19.05 -14.60
CA MET A 1 12.51 -19.46 -13.51
C MET A 1 11.10 -19.43 -14.08
N SER A 2 10.35 -20.51 -13.96
CA SER A 2 8.91 -20.54 -14.23
C SER A 2 8.20 -20.61 -12.88
N SER A 3 7.13 -19.85 -12.70
CA SER A 3 6.33 -19.90 -11.47
C SER A 3 4.99 -20.57 -11.76
N SER A 4 4.62 -21.55 -10.95
CA SER A 4 3.31 -22.21 -11.05
C SER A 4 2.27 -21.43 -10.25
N ILE A 5 0.99 -21.69 -10.50
CA ILE A 5 -0.11 -21.11 -9.71
C ILE A 5 0.00 -21.60 -8.25
N ALA A 6 0.39 -22.87 -8.03
CA ALA A 6 0.57 -23.43 -6.71
C ALA A 6 1.60 -22.66 -5.86
N GLU A 7 2.78 -22.39 -6.41
CA GLU A 7 3.83 -21.63 -5.70
C GLU A 7 3.37 -20.22 -5.31
N ILE A 8 2.64 -19.54 -6.19
CA ILE A 8 2.18 -18.17 -5.93
C ILE A 8 1.06 -18.19 -4.88
N ARG A 9 0.19 -19.21 -4.90
CA ARG A 9 -0.83 -19.40 -3.86
C ARG A 9 -0.22 -19.63 -2.48
N GLU A 10 0.79 -20.47 -2.38
CA GLU A 10 1.53 -20.68 -1.12
C GLU A 10 2.10 -19.35 -0.59
N LEU A 11 2.72 -18.56 -1.47
CA LEU A 11 3.21 -17.24 -1.09
C LEU A 11 2.08 -16.30 -0.67
N VAL A 12 0.94 -16.29 -1.36
CA VAL A 12 -0.18 -15.39 -1.02
C VAL A 12 -0.78 -15.73 0.34
N ASP A 13 -0.90 -17.03 0.65
CA ASP A 13 -1.53 -17.56 1.85
C ASP A 13 -0.62 -17.47 3.08
N ASP A 14 0.70 -17.44 2.88
CA ASP A 14 1.68 -17.16 3.93
C ASP A 14 1.75 -15.65 4.24
N PRO A 15 1.32 -15.20 5.44
CA PRO A 15 1.36 -13.79 5.81
C PRO A 15 2.78 -13.25 6.02
N ASP A 16 3.76 -14.12 6.28
CA ASP A 16 5.16 -13.74 6.51
C ASP A 16 5.99 -13.76 5.22
N SER A 17 5.39 -14.16 4.10
CA SER A 17 6.07 -14.19 2.81
C SER A 17 6.37 -12.78 2.28
N ASP A 18 7.55 -12.64 1.67
CA ASP A 18 8.01 -11.38 1.09
C ASP A 18 7.15 -10.96 -0.12
N LEU A 19 6.63 -9.72 -0.08
CA LEU A 19 5.84 -9.17 -1.17
C LEU A 19 6.62 -9.03 -2.47
N ALA A 20 7.94 -8.79 -2.42
CA ALA A 20 8.73 -8.68 -3.65
C ALA A 20 8.76 -10.03 -4.40
N SER A 21 8.95 -11.12 -3.68
CA SER A 21 8.91 -12.49 -4.21
C SER A 21 7.52 -12.83 -4.77
N LEU A 22 6.45 -12.52 -4.05
CA LEU A 22 5.08 -12.73 -4.50
C LEU A 22 4.81 -11.98 -5.82
N LEU A 23 5.04 -10.67 -5.84
CA LEU A 23 4.74 -9.81 -6.99
C LEU A 23 5.61 -10.15 -8.21
N SER A 24 6.88 -10.50 -8.00
CA SER A 24 7.79 -10.89 -9.09
C SER A 24 7.32 -12.17 -9.79
N ARG A 25 6.97 -13.20 -9.02
CA ARG A 25 6.47 -14.47 -9.56
C ARG A 25 5.10 -14.32 -10.21
N ALA A 26 4.21 -13.55 -9.58
CA ALA A 26 2.89 -13.26 -10.13
C ALA A 26 2.99 -12.47 -11.44
N ALA A 27 3.88 -11.47 -11.53
CA ALA A 27 4.08 -10.69 -12.75
C ALA A 27 4.63 -11.54 -13.90
N LEU A 28 5.47 -12.53 -13.60
CA LEU A 28 5.94 -13.49 -14.59
C LEU A 28 4.79 -14.35 -15.12
N LEU A 29 3.97 -14.91 -14.21
CA LEU A 29 2.81 -15.72 -14.60
C LEU A 29 1.81 -14.90 -15.42
N ALA A 30 1.45 -13.68 -14.99
CA ALA A 30 0.56 -12.79 -15.73
C ALA A 30 1.10 -12.50 -17.14
N SER A 31 2.42 -12.34 -17.29
CA SER A 31 3.06 -12.16 -18.58
C SER A 31 2.97 -13.41 -19.46
N GLN A 32 3.05 -14.62 -18.87
CA GLN A 32 2.86 -15.88 -19.61
C GLN A 32 1.41 -16.07 -20.06
N LEU A 33 0.45 -15.54 -19.30
CA LEU A 33 -0.98 -15.51 -19.62
C LEU A 33 -1.39 -14.34 -20.52
N ASN A 34 -0.43 -13.53 -20.99
CA ASN A 34 -0.68 -12.36 -21.84
C ASN A 34 -1.63 -11.30 -21.22
N GLN A 35 -1.65 -11.21 -19.88
CA GLN A 35 -2.46 -10.26 -19.11
C GLN A 35 -1.66 -8.96 -18.89
N LYS A 36 -1.84 -7.99 -19.78
CA LYS A 36 -1.01 -6.78 -19.84
C LYS A 36 -1.32 -5.81 -18.69
N ALA A 37 -2.59 -5.65 -18.32
CA ALA A 37 -2.98 -4.76 -17.23
C ALA A 37 -2.47 -5.30 -15.89
N VAL A 38 -2.69 -6.58 -15.61
CA VAL A 38 -2.21 -7.27 -14.40
C VAL A 38 -0.68 -7.23 -14.32
N THR A 39 0.01 -7.56 -15.43
CA THR A 39 1.48 -7.52 -15.46
C THR A 39 2.02 -6.12 -15.18
N THR A 40 1.42 -5.09 -15.80
CA THR A 40 1.79 -3.70 -15.57
C THR A 40 1.56 -3.29 -14.12
N TRP A 41 0.41 -3.63 -13.55
CA TRP A 41 0.07 -3.33 -12.17
C TRP A 41 1.04 -3.99 -11.20
N MET A 42 1.29 -5.30 -11.31
CA MET A 42 2.24 -6.01 -10.43
C MET A 42 3.65 -5.42 -10.50
N ARG A 43 4.10 -5.01 -11.70
CA ARG A 43 5.40 -4.36 -11.87
C ARG A 43 5.46 -2.98 -11.23
N ARG A 44 4.38 -2.19 -11.27
CA ARG A 44 4.28 -0.91 -10.58
C ARG A 44 4.25 -1.10 -9.07
N GLU A 45 3.49 -2.06 -8.58
CA GLU A 45 3.50 -2.45 -7.17
C GLU A 45 4.90 -2.87 -6.71
N LEU A 46 5.63 -3.64 -7.52
CA LEU A 46 6.98 -4.10 -7.19
C LEU A 46 8.04 -2.98 -7.23
N ARG A 47 7.90 -1.99 -8.12
CA ARG A 47 8.95 -0.99 -8.38
C ARG A 47 8.62 0.42 -7.88
N GLY A 48 7.40 0.63 -7.43
CA GLY A 48 6.86 1.95 -7.14
C GLY A 48 6.27 2.64 -8.38
N TYR A 49 5.64 3.77 -8.10
CA TYR A 49 4.92 4.63 -9.03
C TYR A 49 5.68 5.94 -9.20
N ARG A 50 5.58 6.52 -10.38
CA ARG A 50 6.05 7.88 -10.64
C ARG A 50 4.96 8.88 -10.25
N GLU A 51 5.32 10.13 -10.02
CA GLU A 51 4.36 11.17 -9.60
C GLU A 51 3.19 11.34 -10.59
N GLN A 52 3.45 11.17 -11.89
CA GLN A 52 2.44 11.25 -12.95
C GLN A 52 1.62 9.97 -13.15
N ASP A 53 1.96 8.86 -12.48
CA ASP A 53 1.20 7.62 -12.61
C ASP A 53 -0.13 7.71 -11.85
N VAL A 54 -1.18 7.12 -12.41
CA VAL A 54 -2.46 6.94 -11.72
C VAL A 54 -2.29 5.87 -10.64
N LEU A 55 -2.56 6.25 -9.40
CA LEU A 55 -2.48 5.36 -8.25
C LEU A 55 -3.82 4.63 -8.01
N PRO A 56 -3.78 3.35 -7.60
CA PRO A 56 -4.92 2.68 -7.01
C PRO A 56 -5.43 3.39 -5.75
N ASP A 57 -6.75 3.32 -5.52
CA ASP A 57 -7.41 4.00 -4.39
C ASP A 57 -6.83 3.66 -3.01
N TYR A 58 -6.33 2.43 -2.81
CA TYR A 58 -5.70 2.02 -1.56
C TYR A 58 -4.32 2.67 -1.33
N ARG A 59 -3.72 3.28 -2.36
CA ARG A 59 -2.47 4.07 -2.27
C ARG A 59 -2.74 5.56 -2.11
N LEU A 60 -3.97 6.00 -2.38
CA LEU A 60 -4.40 7.38 -2.23
C LEU A 60 -4.87 7.63 -0.79
N GLY A 61 -4.69 8.86 -0.32
CA GLY A 61 -5.44 9.33 0.82
C GLY A 61 -5.01 8.71 2.16
N ALA A 62 -3.72 8.44 2.34
CA ALA A 62 -3.21 8.09 3.66
C ALA A 62 -3.21 9.35 4.55
N CYS A 63 -4.38 9.73 5.04
CA CYS A 63 -4.55 10.96 5.79
C CYS A 63 -3.95 10.79 7.19
N GLY A 64 -3.07 11.72 7.54
CA GLY A 64 -2.38 11.72 8.81
C GLY A 64 -2.85 12.84 9.73
N THR A 65 -2.19 12.94 10.87
CA THR A 65 -2.38 14.04 11.82
C THR A 65 -1.24 15.03 11.64
N LEU A 66 -1.55 16.33 11.52
CA LEU A 66 -0.52 17.35 11.44
C LEU A 66 0.22 17.44 12.77
N VAL A 67 1.54 17.32 12.74
CA VAL A 67 2.40 17.47 13.90
C VAL A 67 3.36 18.63 13.71
N ALA A 68 3.60 19.36 14.78
CA ALA A 68 4.49 20.50 14.85
C ALA A 68 5.67 20.20 15.78
N TRP A 69 6.86 20.66 15.42
CA TRP A 69 8.03 20.57 16.30
C TRP A 69 8.10 21.80 17.20
N PHE A 70 8.27 21.62 18.52
CA PHE A 70 8.57 22.71 19.44
C PHE A 70 9.87 22.44 20.19
N PRO A 71 10.77 23.45 20.32
CA PRO A 71 11.95 23.34 21.16
C PRO A 71 11.57 22.91 22.59
N GLY A 72 12.22 21.85 23.10
CA GLY A 72 11.98 21.31 24.45
C GLY A 72 10.81 20.33 24.60
N GLN A 73 9.81 20.35 23.71
CA GLN A 73 8.68 19.39 23.73
C GLN A 73 8.77 18.33 22.62
N GLY A 74 9.55 18.59 21.57
CA GLY A 74 9.65 17.70 20.43
C GLY A 74 8.43 17.80 19.51
N TRP A 75 8.03 16.68 18.91
CA TRP A 75 6.88 16.61 18.01
C TRP A 75 5.59 16.41 18.78
N VAL A 76 4.66 17.35 18.62
CA VAL A 76 3.32 17.29 19.21
C VAL A 76 2.28 17.54 18.11
N GLU A 77 1.05 17.14 18.37
CA GLU A 77 -0.07 17.48 17.49
C GLU A 77 -0.16 19.00 17.33
N ALA A 78 -0.25 19.47 16.08
CA ALA A 78 -0.31 20.89 15.80
C ALA A 78 -1.62 21.46 16.38
N PRO A 79 -1.59 22.60 17.12
CA PRO A 79 -2.77 23.19 17.74
C PRO A 79 -3.60 23.94 16.69
N ILE A 80 -4.11 23.21 15.71
CA ILE A 80 -4.92 23.72 14.60
C ILE A 80 -6.32 23.11 14.66
N GLU A 81 -7.34 23.90 14.41
CA GLU A 81 -8.68 23.35 14.21
C GLU A 81 -8.72 22.65 12.86
N ARG A 82 -9.19 21.40 12.82
CA ARG A 82 -9.26 20.61 11.58
C ARG A 82 -10.03 21.31 10.45
N ALA A 83 -11.00 22.18 10.80
CA ALA A 83 -11.77 22.99 9.85
C ALA A 83 -10.96 24.11 9.18
N GLN A 84 -9.79 24.48 9.73
CA GLN A 84 -8.91 25.53 9.22
C GLN A 84 -7.85 25.00 8.24
N THR A 85 -7.81 23.69 8.01
CA THR A 85 -6.85 23.06 7.11
C THR A 85 -7.60 22.23 6.09
N ASP A 86 -7.28 22.41 4.82
CA ASP A 86 -7.83 21.59 3.74
C ASP A 86 -7.49 20.11 4.01
N GLU A 87 -8.51 19.25 4.07
CA GLU A 87 -8.31 17.81 4.31
C GLU A 87 -7.37 17.19 3.26
N GLY A 88 -7.38 17.70 2.03
CA GLY A 88 -6.45 17.28 0.98
C GLY A 88 -4.98 17.51 1.36
N LEU A 89 -4.70 18.57 2.13
CA LEU A 89 -3.35 18.88 2.61
C LEU A 89 -2.88 17.95 3.74
N LEU A 90 -3.78 17.22 4.39
CA LEU A 90 -3.47 16.22 5.40
C LEU A 90 -3.34 14.81 4.83
N CYS A 91 -3.55 14.64 3.53
CA CYS A 91 -3.49 13.35 2.86
C CYS A 91 -2.25 13.26 1.95
N TYR A 92 -1.51 12.16 2.04
CA TYR A 92 -0.42 11.89 1.12
C TYR A 92 -0.65 10.58 0.35
N SER A 93 0.06 10.45 -0.76
CA SER A 93 0.00 9.32 -1.66
C SER A 93 1.22 8.43 -1.50
N LEU A 94 1.01 7.12 -1.51
CA LEU A 94 2.07 6.11 -1.40
C LEU A 94 2.63 5.76 -2.78
N TYR A 95 3.67 6.47 -3.22
CA TYR A 95 4.35 6.22 -4.50
C TYR A 95 5.45 5.15 -4.40
N GLN A 96 6.03 4.93 -3.23
CA GLN A 96 7.08 3.93 -3.02
C GLN A 96 6.62 2.51 -3.38
N SER A 97 7.57 1.61 -3.64
CA SER A 97 7.25 0.22 -3.96
C SER A 97 6.53 -0.46 -2.80
N LEU A 98 5.65 -1.43 -3.09
CA LEU A 98 4.92 -2.16 -2.05
C LEU A 98 5.86 -2.88 -1.05
N PRO A 99 7.02 -3.45 -1.46
CA PRO A 99 8.01 -3.96 -0.51
C PRO A 99 8.60 -2.90 0.43
N GLU A 100 8.80 -1.66 -0.04
CA GLU A 100 9.21 -0.54 0.83
C GLU A 100 8.08 -0.13 1.78
N VAL A 101 6.82 -0.14 1.30
CA VAL A 101 5.63 0.08 2.15
C VAL A 101 5.53 -1.01 3.23
N GLU A 102 5.80 -2.28 2.89
CA GLU A 102 5.81 -3.41 3.82
C GLU A 102 6.90 -3.27 4.87
N THR A 103 8.11 -2.91 4.46
CA THR A 103 9.22 -2.62 5.38
C THR A 103 8.83 -1.51 6.35
N ALA A 104 8.33 -0.40 5.81
CA ALA A 104 7.83 0.72 6.63
C ALA A 104 6.68 0.27 7.55
N PHE A 105 5.75 -0.56 7.09
CA PHE A 105 4.67 -1.09 7.93
C PHE A 105 5.22 -1.92 9.09
N ASN A 106 6.15 -2.84 8.82
CA ASN A 106 6.72 -3.74 9.81
C ASN A 106 7.53 -2.97 10.88
N GLU A 107 8.30 -1.97 10.46
CA GLU A 107 9.04 -1.07 11.35
C GLU A 107 8.10 -0.18 12.17
N ASN A 108 7.14 0.48 11.50
CA ASN A 108 6.25 1.46 12.12
C ASN A 108 5.11 0.84 12.94
N SER A 109 4.81 -0.45 12.75
CA SER A 109 3.87 -1.19 13.60
C SER A 109 4.27 -1.14 15.08
N LYS A 110 5.56 -0.92 15.38
CA LYS A 110 6.12 -0.80 16.73
C LYS A 110 6.01 0.63 17.29
N SER A 111 6.06 1.65 16.45
CA SER A 111 6.04 3.08 16.83
C SER A 111 4.64 3.72 16.74
N GLY A 112 3.70 3.08 16.03
CA GLY A 112 2.32 3.55 15.83
C GLY A 112 2.12 4.38 14.55
N GLY A 113 3.16 4.61 13.75
CA GLY A 113 3.08 5.38 12.51
C GLY A 113 4.43 5.96 12.05
N GLN A 114 4.42 6.64 10.92
CA GLN A 114 5.57 7.32 10.32
C GLN A 114 5.35 8.83 10.26
N ARG A 115 6.41 9.63 10.44
CA ARG A 115 6.38 11.05 10.05
C ARG A 115 6.80 11.20 8.59
N VAL A 116 5.99 11.90 7.81
CA VAL A 116 6.29 12.28 6.43
C VAL A 116 6.47 13.78 6.40
N ASP A 117 7.64 14.23 5.94
CA ASP A 117 7.92 15.65 5.74
C ASP A 117 7.20 16.16 4.49
N PHE A 118 6.78 17.42 4.51
CA PHE A 118 6.17 18.07 3.36
C PHE A 118 7.24 18.59 2.39
N THR A 119 6.87 18.72 1.10
CA THR A 119 7.69 19.49 0.16
C THR A 119 7.74 20.96 0.60
N PRO A 120 8.77 21.73 0.21
CA PRO A 120 8.88 23.14 0.58
C PRO A 120 7.65 23.97 0.23
N GLU A 121 7.06 23.71 -0.95
CA GLU A 121 5.88 24.41 -1.45
C GLU A 121 4.65 24.11 -0.58
N ARG A 122 4.44 22.82 -0.27
CA ARG A 122 3.32 22.38 0.56
C ARG A 122 3.48 22.78 2.03
N LEU A 123 4.72 22.79 2.53
CA LEU A 123 5.03 23.31 3.86
C LEU A 123 4.71 24.79 3.95
N ALA A 124 5.10 25.60 2.95
CA ALA A 124 4.81 27.03 2.92
C ALA A 124 3.30 27.31 2.89
N GLU A 125 2.54 26.56 2.09
CA GLU A 125 1.08 26.63 2.05
C GLU A 125 0.46 26.32 3.42
N LEU A 126 0.87 25.20 4.04
CA LEU A 126 0.40 24.82 5.37
C LEU A 126 0.73 25.88 6.42
N GLN A 127 1.96 26.40 6.44
CA GLN A 127 2.38 27.44 7.39
C GLN A 127 1.58 28.74 7.22
N GLN A 128 1.21 29.11 5.98
CA GLN A 128 0.34 30.25 5.72
C GLN A 128 -1.09 30.03 6.23
N GLN A 129 -1.68 28.85 5.98
CA GLN A 129 -3.03 28.52 6.42
C GLN A 129 -3.13 28.40 7.94
N THR A 130 -2.17 27.72 8.57
CA THR A 130 -2.19 27.45 10.02
C THR A 130 -1.58 28.57 10.86
N ARG A 131 -0.92 29.56 10.23
CA ARG A 131 -0.14 30.63 10.88
C ARG A 131 0.95 30.11 11.82
N LEU A 132 1.44 28.89 11.57
CA LEU A 132 2.53 28.29 12.35
C LEU A 132 3.84 28.52 11.61
N SER A 133 4.84 29.10 12.27
CA SER A 133 6.18 29.30 11.69
C SER A 133 7.15 28.15 11.99
N THR A 134 6.68 27.10 12.66
CA THR A 134 7.52 25.96 13.03
C THR A 134 7.54 24.87 11.94
N ARG A 135 8.42 23.88 12.12
CA ARG A 135 8.47 22.68 11.27
C ARG A 135 7.19 21.88 11.46
N LEU A 136 6.54 21.58 10.34
CA LEU A 136 5.34 20.75 10.28
C LEU A 136 5.66 19.45 9.54
N ALA A 137 5.04 18.35 9.98
CA ALA A 137 5.10 17.06 9.32
C ALA A 137 3.75 16.35 9.45
N LEU A 138 3.53 15.33 8.63
CA LEU A 138 2.34 14.50 8.71
C LEU A 138 2.65 13.21 9.47
N ALA A 139 1.99 12.99 10.59
CA ALA A 139 2.02 11.71 11.29
C ALA A 139 1.01 10.75 10.64
N VAL A 140 1.52 9.80 9.87
CA VAL A 140 0.74 8.81 9.14
C VAL A 140 0.59 7.56 9.99
N SER A 141 -0.64 7.08 10.13
CA SER A 141 -0.91 5.85 10.87
C SER A 141 -0.32 4.61 10.18
N SER A 142 0.17 3.65 10.97
CA SER A 142 0.59 2.33 10.44
C SER A 142 -0.53 1.61 9.68
N ARG A 143 -1.79 1.95 9.96
CA ARG A 143 -2.97 1.42 9.26
C ARG A 143 -2.99 1.78 7.77
N SER A 144 -2.50 2.96 7.39
CA SER A 144 -2.44 3.36 5.98
C SER A 144 -1.47 2.49 5.18
N PHE A 145 -0.32 2.17 5.77
CA PHE A 145 0.65 1.23 5.18
C PHE A 145 0.09 -0.19 5.16
N ALA A 146 -0.58 -0.62 6.25
CA ALA A 146 -1.24 -1.92 6.32
C ALA A 146 -2.29 -2.09 5.21
N LEU A 147 -3.11 -1.06 4.97
CA LEU A 147 -4.12 -1.09 3.92
C LEU A 147 -3.48 -1.36 2.55
N ALA A 148 -2.42 -0.65 2.20
CA ALA A 148 -1.75 -0.86 0.91
C ALA A 148 -1.17 -2.26 0.78
N VAL A 149 -0.46 -2.75 1.80
CA VAL A 149 0.12 -4.11 1.84
C VAL A 149 -0.97 -5.19 1.70
N LEU A 150 -2.01 -5.08 2.52
CA LEU A 150 -3.11 -6.04 2.53
C LEU A 150 -3.88 -6.01 1.21
N ALA A 151 -4.17 -4.84 0.65
CA ALA A 151 -4.89 -4.70 -0.62
C ALA A 151 -4.08 -5.27 -1.80
N GLY A 152 -2.77 -5.02 -1.84
CA GLY A 152 -1.89 -5.59 -2.87
C GLY A 152 -1.90 -7.12 -2.84
N ARG A 153 -1.71 -7.71 -1.65
CA ARG A 153 -1.78 -9.18 -1.45
C ARG A 153 -3.16 -9.73 -1.79
N GLU A 154 -4.23 -9.06 -1.35
CA GLU A 154 -5.60 -9.48 -1.65
C GLU A 154 -5.86 -9.49 -3.16
N THR A 155 -5.40 -8.47 -3.87
CA THR A 155 -5.60 -8.36 -5.32
C THR A 155 -4.97 -9.56 -6.03
N VAL A 156 -3.75 -9.97 -5.62
CA VAL A 156 -3.11 -11.18 -6.14
C VAL A 156 -3.92 -12.43 -5.78
N ARG A 157 -4.44 -12.55 -4.56
CA ARG A 157 -5.25 -13.69 -4.13
C ARG A 157 -6.55 -13.81 -4.96
N LEU A 158 -7.28 -12.72 -5.14
CA LEU A 158 -8.50 -12.71 -5.97
C LEU A 158 -8.21 -13.03 -7.43
N TRP A 159 -7.10 -12.51 -7.97
CA TRP A 159 -6.66 -12.86 -9.31
C TRP A 159 -6.37 -14.35 -9.47
N LEU A 160 -5.63 -14.97 -8.54
CA LEU A 160 -5.37 -16.43 -8.54
C LEU A 160 -6.67 -17.24 -8.43
N HIS A 161 -7.63 -16.77 -7.63
CA HIS A 161 -8.93 -17.41 -7.50
C HIS A 161 -9.67 -17.46 -8.85
N HIS A 162 -9.69 -16.35 -9.60
CA HIS A 162 -10.29 -16.34 -10.94
C HIS A 162 -9.55 -17.20 -11.95
N LEU A 163 -8.22 -17.30 -11.87
CA LEU A 163 -7.47 -18.25 -12.70
C LEU A 163 -7.85 -19.71 -12.37
N ALA A 164 -8.13 -20.02 -11.11
CA ALA A 164 -8.58 -21.35 -10.71
C ALA A 164 -10.01 -21.66 -11.20
N GLU A 165 -10.92 -20.67 -11.20
CA GLU A 165 -12.28 -20.82 -11.76
C GLU A 165 -12.27 -21.13 -13.26
N LEU A 166 -11.27 -20.63 -14.00
CA LEU A 166 -11.03 -20.96 -15.40
C LEU A 166 -10.46 -22.37 -15.62
N GLY A 167 -10.15 -23.10 -14.55
CA GLY A 167 -9.58 -24.45 -14.63
C GLY A 167 -8.13 -24.50 -15.08
N LEU A 168 -7.36 -23.41 -14.89
CA LEU A 168 -5.93 -23.44 -15.21
C LEU A 168 -5.21 -24.49 -14.32
N PRO A 169 -4.36 -25.35 -14.90
CA PRO A 169 -3.66 -26.36 -14.13
C PRO A 169 -2.67 -25.71 -13.16
N VAL A 170 -2.77 -26.08 -11.88
CA VAL A 170 -2.07 -25.39 -10.79
C VAL A 170 -0.54 -25.57 -10.82
N ASP A 171 -0.08 -26.73 -11.30
CA ASP A 171 1.34 -27.09 -11.36
C ASP A 171 1.97 -26.86 -12.74
N ALA A 172 1.20 -26.31 -13.68
CA ALA A 172 1.68 -26.09 -15.03
C ALA A 172 2.60 -24.85 -15.11
N HIS A 173 3.69 -25.01 -15.86
CA HIS A 173 4.61 -23.91 -16.21
C HIS A 173 4.41 -23.39 -17.65
N ARG A 174 3.53 -24.05 -18.41
CA ARG A 174 3.11 -23.69 -19.76
C ARG A 174 1.61 -23.93 -19.88
N PHE A 175 0.92 -22.96 -20.45
CA PHE A 175 -0.52 -23.00 -20.62
C PHE A 175 -0.87 -23.20 -22.09
N PRO A 176 -1.94 -23.97 -22.39
CA PRO A 176 -2.40 -24.13 -23.75
C PRO A 176 -3.02 -22.82 -24.28
N PRO A 177 -2.94 -22.53 -25.60
CA PRO A 177 -3.30 -21.21 -26.14
C PRO A 177 -4.75 -20.77 -25.91
N ASP A 178 -5.67 -21.73 -25.85
CA ASP A 178 -7.09 -21.53 -25.57
C ASP A 178 -7.33 -21.03 -24.14
N LEU A 179 -6.65 -21.61 -23.14
CA LEU A 179 -6.72 -21.14 -21.76
C LEU A 179 -6.04 -19.79 -21.58
N VAL A 180 -4.94 -19.52 -22.30
CA VAL A 180 -4.31 -18.20 -22.31
C VAL A 180 -5.27 -17.14 -22.86
N ALA A 181 -6.00 -17.46 -23.93
CA ALA A 181 -7.01 -16.57 -24.49
C ALA A 181 -8.17 -16.32 -23.52
N GLN A 182 -8.63 -17.33 -22.78
CA GLN A 182 -9.66 -17.18 -21.75
C GLN A 182 -9.16 -16.37 -20.54
N ALA A 183 -7.92 -16.59 -20.11
CA ALA A 183 -7.29 -15.84 -19.03
C ALA A 183 -7.16 -14.35 -19.35
N ALA A 184 -7.07 -13.96 -20.63
CA ALA A 184 -7.05 -12.56 -21.03
C ALA A 184 -8.30 -11.79 -20.57
N ALA A 185 -9.47 -12.44 -20.48
CA ALA A 185 -10.69 -11.81 -19.97
C ALA A 185 -10.60 -11.43 -18.47
N VAL A 186 -9.73 -12.08 -17.71
CA VAL A 186 -9.46 -11.73 -16.30
C VAL A 186 -8.63 -10.44 -16.21
N ASP A 187 -7.83 -10.12 -17.24
CA ASP A 187 -7.03 -8.89 -17.29
C ASP A 187 -7.92 -7.63 -17.21
N ASP A 188 -9.04 -7.66 -17.93
CA ASP A 188 -10.02 -6.56 -17.96
C ASP A 188 -10.75 -6.36 -16.62
N ARG A 189 -10.75 -7.40 -15.76
CA ARG A 189 -11.38 -7.35 -14.44
C ARG A 189 -10.47 -6.76 -13.36
N LEU A 190 -9.21 -6.47 -13.65
CA LEU A 190 -8.26 -5.96 -12.66
C LEU A 190 -8.80 -4.78 -11.82
N PRO A 191 -9.49 -3.76 -12.38
CA PRO A 191 -10.05 -2.68 -11.57
C PRO A 191 -11.09 -3.17 -10.54
N GLU A 192 -11.94 -4.13 -10.93
CA GLU A 192 -12.92 -4.76 -10.04
C GLU A 192 -12.22 -5.53 -8.92
N LEU A 193 -11.15 -6.27 -9.25
CA LEU A 193 -10.36 -7.03 -8.26
C LEU A 193 -9.71 -6.10 -7.25
N ILE A 194 -9.09 -5.01 -7.71
CA ILE A 194 -8.50 -3.98 -6.86
C ILE A 194 -9.55 -3.37 -5.93
N LEU A 195 -10.73 -3.04 -6.44
CA LEU A 195 -11.80 -2.45 -5.64
C LEU A 195 -12.25 -3.40 -4.52
N ARG A 196 -12.51 -4.67 -4.85
CA ARG A 196 -12.90 -5.70 -3.87
C ARG A 196 -11.80 -5.95 -2.84
N ALA A 197 -10.56 -6.09 -3.30
CA ALA A 197 -9.38 -6.24 -2.46
C ALA A 197 -9.24 -5.08 -1.47
N THR A 198 -9.46 -3.84 -1.94
CA THR A 198 -9.40 -2.64 -1.12
C THR A 198 -10.45 -2.64 -0.02
N ALA A 199 -11.68 -3.06 -0.31
CA ALA A 199 -12.75 -3.16 0.67
C ALA A 199 -12.38 -4.15 1.79
N THR A 200 -11.97 -5.38 1.42
CA THR A 200 -11.52 -6.40 2.38
C THR A 200 -10.33 -5.91 3.20
N ALA A 201 -9.34 -5.28 2.56
CA ALA A 201 -8.15 -4.77 3.22
C ALA A 201 -8.45 -3.63 4.20
N ARG A 202 -9.43 -2.77 3.91
CA ARG A 202 -9.87 -1.71 4.84
C ARG A 202 -10.43 -2.30 6.13
N GLU A 203 -11.27 -3.33 6.03
CA GLU A 203 -11.82 -4.02 7.20
C GLU A 203 -10.72 -4.68 8.03
N ALA A 204 -9.81 -5.40 7.37
CA ALA A 204 -8.67 -6.03 8.04
C ALA A 204 -7.73 -5.01 8.71
N ALA A 205 -7.41 -3.91 8.01
CA ALA A 205 -6.56 -2.84 8.55
C ALA A 205 -7.24 -2.10 9.72
N ALA A 206 -8.57 -1.95 9.70
CA ALA A 206 -9.33 -1.39 10.81
C ALA A 206 -9.26 -2.28 12.06
N ALA A 207 -9.30 -3.61 11.88
CA ALA A 207 -9.21 -4.59 12.95
C ALA A 207 -7.81 -4.71 13.59
N LEU A 208 -6.76 -4.21 12.93
CA LEU A 208 -5.42 -4.16 13.51
C LEU A 208 -5.43 -3.30 14.77
N LYS A 209 -5.09 -3.92 15.90
CA LYS A 209 -4.90 -3.21 17.16
C LYS A 209 -3.58 -2.42 17.07
N PRO A 210 -3.59 -1.10 17.30
CA PRO A 210 -2.33 -0.37 17.43
C PRO A 210 -1.54 -0.99 18.60
N LYS A 211 -0.30 -1.42 18.34
CA LYS A 211 0.62 -1.77 19.44
C LYS A 211 0.77 -0.50 20.27
N ARG A 212 0.18 -0.48 21.47
CA ARG A 212 0.22 0.69 22.36
C ARG A 212 1.67 1.13 22.51
N ARG A 213 1.96 2.40 22.17
CA ARG A 213 3.21 3.06 22.57
C ARG A 213 3.40 2.83 24.07
N GLY A 214 4.41 2.06 24.44
CA GLY A 214 4.81 1.90 25.83
C GLY A 214 5.12 3.27 26.42
N PHE A 215 4.79 3.49 27.70
CA PHE A 215 4.89 4.79 28.39
C PHE A 215 6.25 5.49 28.20
N LEU A 216 7.33 4.71 28.02
CA LEU A 216 8.70 5.20 27.79
C LEU A 216 8.96 5.76 26.39
N SER A 217 8.18 5.37 25.37
CA SER A 217 8.31 5.89 23.98
C SER A 217 7.72 7.28 23.79
N ARG A 218 6.98 7.81 24.78
CA ARG A 218 6.58 9.22 24.84
C ARG A 218 7.70 10.13 25.36
N LEU A 219 8.69 9.57 26.04
CA LEU A 219 9.83 10.30 26.61
C LEU A 219 11.02 10.43 25.64
N ILE A 220 11.05 9.61 24.59
CA ILE A 220 12.15 9.57 23.64
C ILE A 220 11.54 9.74 22.26
N GLY A 221 11.49 10.98 21.79
CA GLY A 221 10.93 11.34 20.50
C GLY A 221 11.70 10.68 19.35
N PHE A 222 11.18 9.58 18.85
CA PHE A 222 11.41 9.07 17.50
C PHE A 222 10.06 8.89 16.81
#